data_AF-A0A5C6LQ59-F1
#
_entry.id   AF-A0A5C6LQ59-F1
#
_cell.length_a   1.000
_cell.length_b   1.000
_cell.length_c   1.000
_cell.angle_alpha   90.00
_cell.angle_beta   90.00
_cell.angle_gamma   90.00
#
_symmetry.space_group_name_H-M   'P 1'
#
loop_
_entity.id
_entity.type
_entity.pdbx_description
1 polymer ?
#
loop_
_entity_poly.entity_id
_entity_poly.type
_entity_poly.pdbx_seq_one_letter_code
_entity_poly.pdbx_strand_id
1 'polypeptide(L)'
;MFVSSLDEYVSELELLQQSNNLHELKKVLHKMKPSMMNLEIKGAGEILGKVSESSAWTCATSDSIRQLTNTLKEIKPLMEQDLHELSKEVS
;
A
#
# COMPACT_ATOMS: atom_id res chain seq x y z
N MET A 1 5.76 -13.45 1.70
CA MET A 1 5.28 -13.00 0.36
C MET A 1 4.94 -11.52 0.35
N PHE A 2 4.07 -10.99 1.22
CA PHE A 2 3.69 -9.57 1.14
C PHE A 2 4.83 -8.58 1.41
N VAL A 3 5.65 -8.80 2.44
CA VAL A 3 6.83 -7.95 2.74
C VAL A 3 7.78 -7.89 1.54
N SER A 4 7.97 -9.03 0.86
CA SER A 4 8.80 -9.13 -0.34
C SER A 4 8.25 -8.37 -1.54
N SER A 5 6.93 -8.22 -1.66
CA SER A 5 6.26 -7.44 -2.72
C SER A 5 6.02 -5.98 -2.37
N LEU A 6 6.36 -5.56 -1.14
CA LEU A 6 5.99 -4.23 -0.62
C LEU A 6 6.75 -3.11 -1.34
N ASP A 7 8.02 -3.34 -1.68
CA ASP A 7 8.82 -2.39 -2.47
C ASP A 7 8.27 -2.21 -3.89
N GLU A 8 7.82 -3.30 -4.51
CA GLU A 8 7.21 -3.26 -5.84
C GLU A 8 5.92 -2.43 -5.80
N TYR A 9 5.07 -2.66 -4.80
CA TYR A 9 3.85 -1.88 -4.63
C TYR A 9 4.13 -0.40 -4.35
N VAL A 10 5.08 -0.09 -3.48
CA VAL A 10 5.47 1.31 -3.20
C VAL A 10 5.96 2.01 -4.47
N SER A 11 6.83 1.34 -5.24
CA SER A 11 7.36 1.89 -6.50
C SER A 11 6.26 2.08 -7.55
N GLU A 12 5.34 1.12 -7.65
CA GLU A 12 4.20 1.19 -8.56
C GLU A 12 3.23 2.32 -8.17
N LEU A 13 2.92 2.49 -6.89
CA LEU A 13 2.09 3.59 -6.38
C LEU A 13 2.71 4.97 -6.67
N GLU A 14 4.02 5.13 -6.51
CA GLU A 14 4.73 6.37 -6.83
C GLU A 14 4.70 6.70 -8.32
N LEU A 15 4.92 5.70 -9.19
CA LEU A 15 4.81 5.87 -10.64
C LEU A 15 3.39 6.25 -11.07
N LEU A 16 2.38 5.61 -10.50
CA LEU A 16 0.98 5.91 -10.77
C LEU A 16 0.57 7.29 -10.27
N GLN A 17 1.15 7.73 -9.15
CA GLN A 17 0.97 9.07 -8.63
C GLN A 17 1.59 10.14 -9.55
N GLN A 18 2.77 9.90 -10.12
CA GLN A 18 3.42 10.83 -11.05
C GLN A 18 2.70 10.90 -12.39
N SER A 19 2.21 9.76 -12.89
CA SER A 19 1.50 9.65 -14.17
C SER A 19 0.01 9.98 -14.09
N ASN A 20 -0.54 10.23 -12.89
CA ASN A 20 -1.96 10.44 -12.62
C ASN A 20 -2.86 9.34 -13.21
N ASN A 21 -2.37 8.10 -13.28
CA ASN A 21 -3.08 7.00 -13.91
C ASN A 21 -4.06 6.34 -12.93
N LEU A 22 -5.26 6.92 -12.81
CA LEU A 22 -6.30 6.44 -11.90
C LEU A 22 -6.78 5.02 -12.21
N HIS A 23 -6.86 4.65 -13.49
CA HIS A 23 -7.37 3.34 -13.89
C HIS A 23 -6.45 2.21 -13.41
N GLU A 24 -5.15 2.34 -13.67
CA GLU A 24 -4.17 1.38 -13.19
C GLU A 24 -4.03 1.43 -11.67
N LEU A 25 -4.10 2.61 -11.05
CA LEU A 25 -4.14 2.75 -9.60
C LEU A 25 -5.25 1.92 -8.95
N LYS A 26 -6.48 1.98 -9.48
CA LYS A 26 -7.59 1.18 -8.94
C LYS A 26 -7.31 -0.32 -9.04
N LYS A 27 -6.67 -0.79 -10.12
CA LYS A 27 -6.30 -2.20 -10.28
C LYS A 27 -5.24 -2.63 -9.27
N VAL A 28 -4.20 -1.83 -9.08
CA VAL A 28 -3.13 -2.09 -8.11
C VAL A 28 -3.69 -2.13 -6.70
N LEU A 29 -4.49 -1.14 -6.32
CA LEU A 29 -5.16 -1.09 -5.03
C LEU A 29 -6.09 -2.30 -4.79
N HIS A 30 -6.80 -2.75 -5.82
CA HIS A 30 -7.64 -3.95 -5.73
C HIS A 30 -6.80 -5.22 -5.47
N LYS A 31 -5.64 -5.37 -6.13
CA LYS A 31 -4.72 -6.49 -5.89
C LYS A 31 -4.11 -6.45 -4.49
N MET A 32 -3.78 -5.26 -3.99
CA MET A 32 -3.18 -5.09 -2.66
C MET A 32 -4.20 -5.27 -1.52
N LYS A 33 -5.49 -5.03 -1.78
CA LYS A 33 -6.54 -5.00 -0.75
C LYS A 33 -6.52 -6.21 0.19
N PRO A 34 -6.47 -7.49 -0.27
CA PRO A 34 -6.48 -8.63 0.64
C PRO A 34 -5.31 -8.59 1.64
N SER A 35 -4.11 -8.30 1.15
CA SER A 35 -2.91 -8.24 1.98
C SER A 35 -2.94 -7.08 2.98
N MET A 36 -3.42 -5.91 2.57
CA MET A 36 -3.54 -4.76 3.45
C MET A 36 -4.58 -4.97 4.55
N MET A 37 -5.66 -5.71 4.27
CA MET A 37 -6.67 -6.06 5.28
C MET A 37 -6.15 -7.13 6.23
N ASN A 38 -5.44 -8.15 5.72
CA ASN A 38 -4.86 -9.21 6.56
C ASN A 38 -3.80 -8.70 7.53
N LEU A 39 -3.14 -7.60 7.19
CA LEU A 39 -2.11 -6.95 8.02
C LEU A 39 -2.66 -5.80 8.85
N GLU A 40 -3.97 -5.57 8.81
CA GLU A 40 -4.66 -4.52 9.58
C GLU A 40 -4.00 -3.14 9.42
N ILE A 41 -3.52 -2.82 8.22
CA ILE A 41 -2.86 -1.54 7.95
C ILE A 41 -3.86 -0.41 8.20
N LYS A 42 -3.62 0.33 9.28
CA LYS A 42 -4.53 1.37 9.75
C LYS A 42 -4.79 2.41 8.66
N GLY A 43 -6.07 2.68 8.39
CA GLY A 43 -6.48 3.66 7.38
C GLY A 43 -6.44 3.17 5.93
N ALA A 44 -5.85 1.99 5.63
CA ALA A 44 -5.79 1.47 4.28
C ALA A 44 -7.19 1.23 3.69
N GLY A 45 -8.12 0.70 4.48
CA GLY A 45 -9.50 0.46 4.04
C GLY A 45 -10.24 1.73 3.60
N GLU A 46 -10.05 2.83 4.33
CA GLU A 46 -10.64 4.13 4.02
C GLU A 46 -10.06 4.71 2.72
N ILE A 47 -8.73 4.66 2.56
CA ILE A 47 -8.04 5.13 1.35
C ILE A 47 -8.51 4.33 0.13
N LEU A 48 -8.57 3.00 0.24
CA LEU A 48 -9.06 2.11 -0.82
C LEU A 48 -10.49 2.48 -1.25
N GLY A 49 -11.38 2.72 -0.28
CA GLY A 49 -12.75 3.15 -0.53
C GLY A 49 -12.79 4.45 -1.35
N LYS A 50 -12.16 5.51 -0.82
CA LYS A 50 -12.11 6.84 -1.46
C LYS A 50 -11.57 6.80 -2.89
N VAL A 51 -10.49 6.05 -3.12
CA VAL A 51 -9.88 5.96 -4.45
C VAL A 51 -10.74 5.11 -5.39
N SER A 52 -11.39 4.05 -4.90
CA SER A 52 -12.26 3.21 -5.72
C SER A 52 -13.48 3.97 -6.28
N GLU A 53 -14.02 4.89 -5.49
CA GLU A 53 -15.18 5.73 -5.84
C GLU A 53 -14.82 6.96 -6.68
N SER A 54 -13.55 7.38 -6.68
CA SER A 54 -13.10 8.55 -7.44
C SER A 54 -13.29 8.35 -8.95
N SER A 55 -13.91 9.32 -9.63
CA SER A 55 -14.10 9.30 -11.09
C SER A 55 -12.95 9.95 -11.86
N ALA A 56 -12.14 10.77 -11.20
CA ALA A 56 -11.01 11.50 -11.77
C ALA A 56 -9.86 11.60 -10.76
N TRP A 57 -8.65 11.87 -11.26
CA TRP A 57 -7.50 12.14 -10.41
C TRP A 57 -7.64 13.52 -9.77
N THR A 58 -7.70 13.58 -8.45
CA THR A 58 -7.84 14.84 -7.70
C THR A 58 -6.68 15.03 -6.73
N CYS A 59 -6.54 16.23 -6.15
CA CYS A 59 -5.62 16.45 -5.03
C CYS A 59 -5.88 15.47 -3.88
N ALA A 60 -7.16 15.23 -3.55
CA ALA A 60 -7.53 14.27 -2.51
C ALA A 60 -7.09 12.83 -2.84
N THR A 61 -7.19 12.42 -4.11
CA THR A 61 -6.65 11.13 -4.59
C THR A 61 -5.13 11.08 -4.39
N SER A 62 -4.41 12.11 -4.83
CA SER A 62 -2.95 12.19 -4.70
C SER A 62 -2.49 12.16 -3.24
N ASP A 63 -3.18 12.89 -2.36
CA ASP A 63 -2.86 12.92 -0.93
C ASP A 63 -3.15 11.57 -0.26
N SER A 64 -4.25 10.92 -0.64
CA SER A 64 -4.60 9.58 -0.15
C SER A 64 -3.56 8.53 -0.57
N ILE A 65 -3.08 8.58 -1.81
CA ILE A 65 -2.02 7.68 -2.29
C ILE A 65 -0.70 7.97 -1.60
N ARG A 66 -0.33 9.24 -1.44
CA ARG A 66 0.88 9.63 -0.71
C ARG A 66 0.86 9.12 0.73
N GLN A 67 -0.27 9.27 1.41
CA GLN A 67 -0.46 8.77 2.76
C GLN A 67 -0.29 7.25 2.80
N LEU A 68 -0.93 6.52 1.89
CA LEU A 68 -0.78 5.07 1.81
C LEU A 68 0.67 4.65 1.57
N THR A 69 1.34 5.27 0.59
CA THR A 69 2.74 5.01 0.26
C THR A 69 3.66 5.25 1.47
N ASN A 70 3.45 6.34 2.20
CA ASN A 70 4.22 6.63 3.41
C ASN A 70 3.98 5.59 4.51
N THR A 71 2.73 5.22 4.76
CA THR A 71 2.40 4.16 5.73
C THR A 71 3.06 2.85 5.35
N LEU A 72 3.05 2.46 4.07
CA LEU A 72 3.70 1.24 3.61
C LEU A 72 5.23 1.28 3.84
N LYS A 73 5.87 2.41 3.56
CA LYS A 73 7.31 2.60 3.85
C LYS A 73 7.63 2.54 5.34
N GLU A 74 6.76 3.05 6.19
CA GLU A 74 6.93 3.03 7.65
C GLU A 74 6.76 1.64 8.25
N ILE A 75 5.77 0.86 7.78
CA ILE A 75 5.52 -0.49 8.33
C ILE A 75 6.54 -1.53 7.86
N LYS A 76 7.13 -1.36 6.67
CA LYS A 76 8.06 -2.33 6.10
C LYS A 76 9.19 -2.73 7.05
N PRO A 77 9.99 -1.81 7.63
CA PRO A 77 11.07 -2.19 8.53
C PRO A 77 10.56 -2.88 9.80
N LEU A 78 9.37 -2.53 10.28
CA LEU A 78 8.75 -3.20 11.44
C LEU A 78 8.41 -4.65 11.10
N MET A 79 7.79 -4.87 9.94
CA MET A 79 7.47 -6.22 9.47
C MET A 79 8.72 -7.07 9.20
N GLU A 80 9.79 -6.47 8.67
CA GLU A 80 11.07 -7.15 8.46
C GLU A 80 11.72 -7.54 9.79
N GLN A 81 11.65 -6.67 10.80
CA GLN A 81 12.12 -6.96 12.15
C GLN A 81 11.31 -8.11 12.77
N ASP A 82 9.98 -8.07 12.72
CA ASP A 82 9.12 -9.10 13.28
C ASP A 82 9.39 -10.47 12.63
N LEU A 83 9.58 -10.50 11.29
CA LEU A 83 9.95 -11.73 10.57
C LEU A 83 11.32 -12.27 11.00
N HIS A 84 12.30 -11.38 11.23
CA HIS A 84 13.62 -11.77 11.71
C HIS A 84 13.58 -12.32 13.13
N GLU A 85 12.81 -11.71 14.03
CA GLU A 85 12.61 -12.19 15.40
C GLU A 85 11.93 -13.56 15.41
N LEU A 86 10.85 -13.73 14.65
CA LEU A 86 10.19 -15.02 14.49
C LEU A 86 11.17 -16.09 13.98
N SER A 87 12.01 -15.78 12.99
CA SER A 87 12.99 -16.75 12.46
C SER A 87 13.99 -17.24 13.51
N LYS A 88 14.31 -16.41 14.51
CA LYS A 88 15.22 -16.77 15.62
C LYS A 88 14.55 -17.63 16.68
N GLU A 89 13.24 -17.52 16.86
CA GLU A 89 12.51 -18.32 17.86
C GLU A 89 12.24 -19.76 17.40
N VAL A 90 12.22 -20.00 16.08
CA VAL A 90 12.07 -21.34 15.47
C VAL A 90 13.40 -22.02 15.10
N SER A 91 14.54 -21.37 15.35
CA SER A 91 15.89 -21.90 15.12
C SER A 91 16.53 -22.40 16.42
#